data_AF-A0A7H0VJX7-F1
#
_entry.id   AF-A0A7H0VJX7-F1
#
_cell.length_a   1.000
_cell.length_b   1.000
_cell.length_c   1.000
_cell.angle_alpha   90.00
_cell.angle_beta   90.00
_cell.angle_gamma   90.00
#
_symmetry.space_group_name_H-M   'P 1'
#
loop_
_entity.id
_entity.type
_entity.pdbx_description
1 polymer ?
#
loop_
_entity_poly.entity_id
_entity_poly.type
_entity_poly.pdbx_seq_one_letter_code
_entity_poly.pdbx_strand_id
1 'polypeptide(L)'
;MPKRMRRLGLVQFFSWFALFTMWVFTTVAISQNAYEVEVDKEAYQLALNKLESLPIPADEKEAEDQAKLIESFKNIEANEGLYFVNSSQAGLFANSFFVSDQELEESALEALYSKPGNFASEIETKTSAELLRDSEILGYLLDESSFSFNQDLKTSLVYKRVKVQHELGGDWTGVLFGTYNAIATLFAFLITFIAARTSRKFVHIISLLAGGLGLISMLFIHDPTYLLIPMIGIGFAWASILTMPYALLIDSLPPAKMGVYMGIFNFFIVIPQIVNALVGGPIVHAFFNNYAIYYLAFGGVLFVIAALLTLRIKEPLFGEAEIIKLREEDALKKSTN
;
A
#
# COMPACT_ATOMS: atom_id res chain seq x y z
N MET A 1 -28.63 -10.69 -15.63
CA MET A 1 -27.54 -11.13 -14.72
C MET A 1 -28.14 -11.94 -13.56
N PRO A 2 -27.69 -13.19 -13.32
CA PRO A 2 -28.20 -14.04 -12.23
C PRO A 2 -28.07 -13.38 -10.85
N LYS A 3 -29.02 -13.65 -9.95
CA LYS A 3 -29.05 -13.03 -8.61
C LYS A 3 -27.80 -13.34 -7.79
N ARG A 4 -27.26 -14.57 -7.91
CA ARG A 4 -25.99 -14.98 -7.27
C ARG A 4 -24.81 -14.17 -7.81
N MET A 5 -24.71 -14.02 -9.12
CA MET A 5 -23.66 -13.25 -9.77
C MET A 5 -23.65 -11.78 -9.32
N ARG A 6 -24.81 -11.12 -9.20
CA ARG A 6 -24.86 -9.72 -8.73
C ARG A 6 -24.36 -9.57 -7.29
N ARG A 7 -24.68 -10.54 -6.42
CA ARG A 7 -24.24 -10.54 -5.02
C ARG A 7 -22.72 -10.75 -4.93
N LEU A 8 -22.20 -11.72 -5.69
CA LEU A 8 -20.76 -11.95 -5.80
C LEU A 8 -20.03 -10.76 -6.42
N GLY A 9 -20.61 -10.10 -7.42
CA GLY A 9 -20.05 -8.89 -8.02
C GLY A 9 -19.89 -7.75 -7.02
N LEU A 10 -20.83 -7.58 -6.09
CA LEU A 10 -20.70 -6.63 -4.98
C LEU A 10 -19.58 -7.00 -4.01
N VAL A 11 -19.44 -8.29 -3.67
CA VAL A 11 -18.33 -8.78 -2.84
C VAL A 11 -16.99 -8.49 -3.53
N GLN A 12 -16.88 -8.84 -4.82
CA GLN A 12 -15.70 -8.58 -5.64
C GLN A 12 -15.37 -7.09 -5.71
N PHE A 13 -16.38 -6.24 -5.87
CA PHE A 13 -16.17 -4.80 -5.93
C PHE A 13 -15.42 -4.30 -4.70
N PHE A 14 -15.90 -4.64 -3.50
CA PHE A 14 -15.28 -4.21 -2.25
C PHE A 14 -13.93 -4.89 -2.00
N SER A 15 -13.80 -6.18 -2.29
CA SER A 15 -12.53 -6.89 -2.08
C SER A 15 -11.42 -6.40 -3.01
N TRP A 16 -11.73 -6.13 -4.27
CA TRP A 16 -10.75 -5.61 -5.22
C TRP A 16 -10.44 -4.14 -4.98
N PHE A 17 -11.41 -3.33 -4.56
CA PHE A 17 -11.14 -1.97 -4.11
C PHE A 17 -10.10 -1.98 -2.97
N ALA A 18 -10.33 -2.79 -1.94
CA ALA A 18 -9.43 -2.93 -0.80
C ALA A 18 -8.00 -3.38 -1.20
N LEU A 19 -7.89 -4.38 -2.08
CA LEU A 19 -6.58 -4.83 -2.59
C LEU A 19 -5.87 -3.74 -3.38
N PHE A 20 -6.60 -2.99 -4.21
CA PHE A 20 -6.00 -1.91 -4.97
C PHE A 20 -5.54 -0.76 -4.08
N THR A 21 -6.30 -0.44 -3.03
CA THR A 21 -5.84 0.48 -2.00
C THR A 21 -4.52 0.01 -1.41
N MET A 22 -4.39 -1.27 -1.07
CA MET A 22 -3.13 -1.84 -0.59
C MET A 22 -1.99 -1.70 -1.60
N TRP A 23 -2.16 -2.16 -2.84
CA TRP A 23 -1.06 -2.12 -3.82
C TRP A 23 -0.57 -0.72 -4.16
N VAL A 24 -1.48 0.27 -4.20
CA VAL A 24 -1.11 1.64 -4.57
C VAL A 24 -0.47 2.39 -3.40
N PHE A 25 -0.93 2.15 -2.17
CA PHE A 25 -0.59 3.01 -1.03
C PHE A 25 0.34 2.38 0.00
N THR A 26 0.68 1.09 -0.11
CA THR A 26 1.55 0.42 0.87
C THR A 26 2.90 1.10 1.03
N THR A 27 3.59 1.43 -0.07
CA THR A 27 4.90 2.06 0.01
C THR A 27 4.84 3.40 0.73
N VAL A 28 3.92 4.28 0.33
CA VAL A 28 3.76 5.58 0.97
C VAL A 28 3.38 5.42 2.45
N ALA A 29 2.48 4.50 2.76
CA ALA A 29 2.03 4.25 4.13
C ALA A 29 3.17 3.75 5.03
N ILE A 30 4.03 2.85 4.54
CA ILE A 30 5.17 2.35 5.30
C ILE A 30 6.22 3.45 5.46
N SER A 31 6.54 4.16 4.40
CA SER A 31 7.48 5.29 4.47
C SER A 31 7.03 6.32 5.52
N GLN A 32 5.74 6.64 5.58
CA GLN A 32 5.18 7.56 6.58
C GLN A 32 5.20 6.95 7.99
N ASN A 33 4.64 5.75 8.15
CA ASN A 33 4.33 5.20 9.48
C ASN A 33 5.54 4.55 10.16
N ALA A 34 6.54 4.10 9.40
CA ALA A 34 7.72 3.44 9.93
C ALA A 34 8.99 4.29 9.88
N TYR A 35 9.06 5.26 8.95
CA TYR A 35 10.29 5.97 8.66
C TYR A 35 10.18 7.50 8.70
N GLU A 36 9.04 8.09 9.09
CA GLU A 36 8.91 9.53 9.36
C GLU A 36 9.43 10.42 8.21
N VAL A 37 8.89 10.25 7.00
CA VAL A 37 9.25 11.01 5.79
C VAL A 37 8.74 12.45 5.74
N GLU A 38 8.71 13.11 6.89
CA GLU A 38 8.23 14.47 7.07
C GLU A 38 9.40 15.42 7.33
N VAL A 39 9.21 16.70 7.01
CA VAL A 39 10.22 17.74 7.23
C VAL A 39 9.68 18.84 8.13
N ASP A 40 10.58 19.50 8.85
CA ASP A 40 10.21 20.66 9.65
C ASP A 40 9.80 21.87 8.78
N LYS A 41 9.18 22.84 9.45
CA LYS A 41 8.73 24.07 8.79
C LYS A 41 9.87 24.86 8.15
N GLU A 42 11.06 24.84 8.74
CA GLU A 42 12.19 25.65 8.25
C GLU A 42 12.69 25.13 6.90
N ALA A 43 12.98 23.83 6.81
CA ALA A 43 13.37 23.15 5.58
C ALA A 43 12.29 23.26 4.51
N TYR A 44 11.02 23.08 4.90
CA TYR A 44 9.89 23.17 3.98
C TYR A 44 9.76 24.56 3.34
N GLN A 45 9.82 25.62 4.17
CA GLN A 45 9.69 26.99 3.68
C GLN A 45 10.91 27.42 2.85
N LEU A 46 12.12 26.94 3.19
CA LEU A 46 13.29 27.21 2.36
C LEU A 46 13.14 26.58 0.96
N ALA A 47 12.63 25.35 0.87
CA ALA A 47 12.35 24.70 -0.40
C ALA A 47 11.31 25.47 -1.23
N LEU A 48 10.22 25.89 -0.60
CA LEU A 48 9.17 26.68 -1.27
C LEU A 48 9.73 28.01 -1.80
N ASN A 49 10.45 28.76 -0.96
CA ASN A 49 11.03 30.05 -1.36
C ASN A 49 12.03 29.88 -2.52
N LYS A 50 12.84 28.82 -2.48
CA LYS A 50 13.80 28.52 -3.54
C LYS A 50 13.07 28.16 -4.84
N LEU A 51 12.03 27.34 -4.80
CA LEU A 51 11.19 27.01 -5.96
C LEU A 51 10.58 28.26 -6.61
N GLU A 52 10.04 29.17 -5.80
CA GLU A 52 9.44 30.42 -6.28
C GLU A 52 10.45 31.39 -6.88
N SER A 53 11.71 31.30 -6.46
CA SER A 53 12.80 32.15 -6.99
C SER A 53 13.36 31.67 -8.33
N LEU A 54 13.06 30.44 -8.75
CA LEU A 54 13.58 29.88 -10.00
C LEU A 54 12.98 30.59 -11.22
N PRO A 55 13.78 30.84 -12.26
CA PRO A 55 13.27 31.42 -13.49
C PRO A 55 12.24 30.48 -14.13
N ILE A 56 11.16 31.07 -14.65
CA ILE A 56 10.10 30.33 -15.36
C ILE A 56 10.71 29.72 -16.64
N PRO A 57 10.60 28.39 -16.85
CA PRO A 57 11.05 27.73 -18.06
C PRO A 57 10.46 28.36 -19.32
N ALA A 58 11.25 28.37 -20.40
CA ALA A 58 10.78 28.84 -21.69
C ALA A 58 9.82 27.85 -22.36
N ASP A 59 9.94 26.57 -22.02
CA ASP A 59 9.01 25.53 -22.46
C ASP A 59 7.70 25.62 -21.66
N GLU A 60 6.57 25.67 -22.36
CA GLU A 60 5.25 25.85 -21.75
C GLU A 60 4.87 24.71 -20.79
N LYS A 61 5.26 23.47 -21.14
CA LYS A 61 4.94 22.31 -20.32
C LYS A 61 5.79 22.29 -19.06
N GLU A 62 7.09 22.59 -19.17
CA GLU A 62 7.97 22.71 -18.00
C GLU A 62 7.52 23.84 -17.06
N ALA A 63 7.06 24.96 -17.61
CA ALA A 63 6.50 26.05 -16.81
C ALA A 63 5.20 25.65 -16.10
N GLU A 64 4.31 24.89 -16.77
CA GLU A 64 3.09 24.35 -16.18
C GLU A 64 3.42 23.35 -15.05
N ASP A 65 4.39 22.46 -15.27
CA ASP A 65 4.82 21.46 -14.29
C ASP A 65 5.46 22.13 -13.05
N GLN A 66 6.28 23.18 -13.24
CA GLN A 66 6.82 23.98 -12.14
C GLN A 66 5.71 24.68 -11.35
N ALA A 67 4.74 25.30 -12.03
CA ALA A 67 3.62 25.98 -11.38
C ALA A 67 2.79 25.01 -10.53
N LYS A 68 2.48 23.81 -11.06
CA LYS A 68 1.80 22.74 -10.32
C LYS A 68 2.60 22.27 -9.10
N LEU A 69 3.92 22.16 -9.23
CA LEU A 69 4.77 21.79 -8.10
C LEU A 69 4.71 22.86 -6.99
N ILE A 70 4.83 24.14 -7.33
CA ILE A 70 4.73 25.25 -6.36
C ILE A 70 3.35 25.26 -5.68
N GLU A 71 2.28 25.11 -6.46
CA GLU A 71 0.92 25.05 -5.93
C GLU A 71 0.73 23.85 -4.98
N SER A 72 1.31 22.70 -5.31
CA SER A 72 1.27 21.52 -4.44
C SER A 72 1.91 21.76 -3.08
N PHE A 73 2.92 22.63 -2.99
CA PHE A 73 3.54 23.01 -1.72
C PHE A 73 2.68 24.00 -0.91
N LYS A 74 1.99 24.93 -1.59
CA LYS A 74 1.16 25.95 -0.92
C LYS A 74 -0.08 25.39 -0.25
N ASN A 75 -0.60 24.29 -0.79
CA ASN A 75 -1.88 23.71 -0.36
C ASN A 75 -1.72 22.62 0.71
N ILE A 76 -0.52 22.39 1.25
CA ILE A 76 -0.27 21.38 2.28
C ILE A 76 -0.33 22.01 3.68
N GLU A 77 -1.22 21.47 4.51
CA GLU A 77 -1.24 21.76 5.94
C GLU A 77 -0.25 20.86 6.69
N ALA A 78 0.44 21.42 7.68
CA ALA A 78 1.32 20.65 8.55
C ALA A 78 0.52 19.84 9.56
N ASN A 79 0.94 18.60 9.79
CA ASN A 79 0.45 17.81 10.92
C ASN A 79 1.48 17.87 12.05
N GLU A 80 1.05 18.25 13.25
CA GLU A 80 1.94 18.42 14.42
C GLU A 80 3.16 19.34 14.17
N GLY A 81 3.09 20.22 13.17
CA GLY A 81 4.18 21.12 12.78
C GLY A 81 5.16 20.54 11.75
N LEU A 82 4.93 19.30 11.29
CA LEU A 82 5.70 18.61 10.26
C LEU A 82 4.95 18.57 8.93
N TYR A 83 5.69 18.68 7.83
CA TYR A 83 5.16 18.70 6.48
C TYR A 83 5.53 17.41 5.76
N PHE A 84 4.53 16.71 5.21
CA PHE A 84 4.77 15.53 4.40
C PHE A 84 5.44 15.90 3.07
N VAL A 85 6.45 15.12 2.69
CA VAL A 85 7.17 15.25 1.42
C VAL A 85 7.16 13.90 0.71
N ASN A 86 6.72 13.87 -0.55
CA ASN A 86 6.72 12.63 -1.33
C ASN A 86 8.12 12.30 -1.90
N SER A 87 8.30 11.08 -2.38
CA SER A 87 9.60 10.60 -2.88
C SER A 87 10.17 11.42 -4.05
N SER A 88 9.31 11.90 -4.96
CA SER A 88 9.72 12.73 -6.10
C SER A 88 10.23 14.09 -5.65
N GLN A 89 9.49 14.74 -4.74
CA GLN A 89 9.86 16.00 -4.12
C GLN A 89 11.17 15.85 -3.35
N ALA A 90 11.28 14.84 -2.47
CA ALA A 90 12.50 14.57 -1.72
C ALA A 90 13.69 14.33 -2.66
N GLY A 91 13.48 13.59 -3.74
CA GLY A 91 14.48 13.39 -4.79
C GLY A 91 14.96 14.69 -5.43
N LEU A 92 14.04 15.60 -5.76
CA LEU A 92 14.36 16.91 -6.34
C LEU A 92 15.21 17.75 -5.38
N PHE A 93 14.77 17.89 -4.13
CA PHE A 93 15.42 18.76 -3.15
C PHE A 93 16.72 18.19 -2.57
N ALA A 94 16.89 16.87 -2.64
CA ALA A 94 18.09 16.19 -2.19
C ALA A 94 19.28 16.32 -3.16
N ASN A 95 19.06 16.64 -4.45
CA ASN A 95 20.11 16.60 -5.46
C ASN A 95 20.28 17.98 -6.12
N SER A 96 21.44 18.60 -5.93
CA SER A 96 21.89 19.80 -6.65
C SER A 96 20.95 21.02 -6.64
N PHE A 97 19.93 21.02 -5.78
CA PHE A 97 18.89 22.06 -5.76
C PHE A 97 19.27 23.26 -4.88
N PHE A 98 19.85 23.00 -3.70
CA PHE A 98 20.36 24.04 -2.81
C PHE A 98 21.87 24.15 -2.90
N VAL A 99 22.58 23.02 -2.73
CA VAL A 99 24.04 22.88 -2.89
C VAL A 99 24.34 21.81 -3.92
N SER A 100 25.54 21.84 -4.51
CA SER A 100 25.97 20.78 -5.44
C SER A 100 26.12 19.43 -4.72
N ASP A 101 25.92 18.32 -5.44
CA ASP A 101 26.08 16.98 -4.87
C ASP A 101 27.51 16.75 -4.31
N GLN A 102 28.51 17.32 -4.98
CA GLN A 102 29.91 17.28 -4.52
C GLN A 102 30.10 18.04 -3.21
N GLU A 103 29.57 19.25 -3.10
CA GLU A 103 29.65 20.06 -1.87
C GLU A 103 28.93 19.37 -0.69
N LEU A 104 27.78 18.75 -0.96
CA LEU A 104 27.04 17.95 0.01
C LEU A 104 27.88 16.79 0.54
N GLU A 105 28.48 16.03 -0.37
CA GLU A 105 29.34 14.88 -0.05
C GLU A 105 30.58 15.28 0.74
N GLU A 106 31.34 16.27 0.25
CA GLU A 106 32.57 16.72 0.91
C GLU A 106 32.28 17.22 2.33
N SER A 107 31.25 18.04 2.51
CA SER A 107 30.90 18.60 3.82
C SER A 107 30.41 17.53 4.81
N ALA A 108 29.63 16.57 4.33
CA ALA A 108 29.16 15.47 5.17
C ALA A 108 30.30 14.55 5.60
N LEU A 109 31.22 14.24 4.68
CA LEU A 109 32.40 13.44 4.98
C LEU A 109 33.33 14.16 5.96
N GLU A 110 33.60 15.44 5.76
CA GLU A 110 34.43 16.23 6.68
C GLU A 110 33.87 16.19 8.10
N ALA A 111 32.55 16.35 8.25
CA ALA A 111 31.88 16.21 9.53
C ALA A 111 32.07 14.80 10.14
N LEU A 112 31.81 13.74 9.37
CA LEU A 112 32.00 12.36 9.83
C LEU A 112 33.44 12.05 10.23
N TYR A 113 34.44 12.50 9.47
CA TYR A 113 35.85 12.32 9.82
C TYR A 113 36.27 13.13 11.05
N SER A 114 35.70 14.32 11.24
CA SER A 114 35.99 15.14 12.41
C SER A 114 35.45 14.52 13.71
N LYS A 115 34.29 13.86 13.65
CA LYS A 115 33.65 13.21 14.80
C LYS A 115 32.84 11.99 14.35
N PRO A 116 33.47 10.82 14.23
CA PRO A 116 32.84 9.63 13.64
C PRO A 116 31.74 9.00 14.51
N GLY A 117 31.70 9.30 15.81
CA GLY A 117 30.73 8.70 16.73
C GLY A 117 30.84 7.16 16.73
N ASN A 118 29.71 6.48 16.53
CA ASN A 118 29.64 5.02 16.41
C ASN A 118 29.94 4.51 14.99
N PHE A 119 30.12 5.40 14.00
CA PHE A 119 30.21 5.05 12.58
C PHE A 119 31.66 4.97 12.06
N ALA A 120 32.65 4.89 12.95
CA ALA A 120 34.07 4.86 12.58
C ALA A 120 34.39 3.69 11.63
N SER A 121 33.81 2.51 11.87
CA SER A 121 34.03 1.33 11.02
C SER A 121 33.42 1.51 9.64
N GLU A 122 32.23 2.11 9.56
CA GLU A 122 31.50 2.36 8.34
C GLU A 122 32.25 3.37 7.47
N ILE A 123 32.79 4.43 8.07
CA ILE A 123 33.58 5.46 7.37
C ILE A 123 34.82 4.85 6.70
N GLU A 124 35.46 3.86 7.33
CA GLU A 124 36.64 3.20 6.76
C GLU A 124 36.30 2.17 5.66
N THR A 125 35.08 1.62 5.67
CA THR A 125 34.72 0.46 4.84
C THR A 125 33.75 0.76 3.71
N LYS A 126 32.95 1.83 3.82
CA LYS A 126 31.93 2.22 2.84
C LYS A 126 32.41 3.40 1.99
N THR A 127 31.90 3.49 0.77
CA THR A 127 32.08 4.65 -0.12
C THR A 127 31.25 5.85 0.35
N SER A 128 31.57 7.07 -0.13
CA SER A 128 30.80 8.29 0.17
C SER A 128 29.31 8.15 -0.14
N ALA A 129 29.01 7.58 -1.31
CA ALA A 129 27.66 7.32 -1.77
C ALA A 129 26.92 6.31 -0.87
N GLU A 130 27.61 5.28 -0.35
CA GLU A 130 27.01 4.32 0.57
C GLU A 130 26.73 4.93 1.95
N LEU A 131 27.62 5.79 2.45
CA LEU A 131 27.41 6.51 3.72
C LEU A 131 26.20 7.44 3.65
N LEU A 132 26.04 8.19 2.55
CA LEU A 132 24.88 9.08 2.34
C LEU A 132 23.59 8.37 1.89
N ARG A 133 23.61 7.04 1.83
CA ARG A 133 22.40 6.21 1.70
C ARG A 133 22.01 5.53 3.01
N ASP A 134 22.77 5.77 4.07
CA ASP A 134 22.51 5.22 5.39
C ASP A 134 21.69 6.21 6.23
N SER A 135 20.45 5.83 6.57
CA SER A 135 19.51 6.69 7.29
C SER A 135 20.01 7.05 8.69
N GLU A 136 20.75 6.15 9.36
CA GLU A 136 21.29 6.40 10.70
C GLU A 136 22.42 7.43 10.65
N ILE A 137 23.28 7.34 9.62
CA ILE A 137 24.36 8.30 9.40
C ILE A 137 23.80 9.68 9.06
N LEU A 138 22.80 9.75 8.16
CA LEU A 138 22.13 11.01 7.84
C LEU A 138 21.43 11.61 9.07
N GLY A 139 20.83 10.78 9.92
CA GLY A 139 20.26 11.21 11.20
C GLY A 139 21.32 11.78 12.13
N TYR A 140 22.43 11.06 12.31
CA TYR A 140 23.56 11.53 13.13
C TYR A 140 24.14 12.86 12.65
N LEU A 141 24.30 13.03 11.33
CA LEU A 141 24.73 14.30 10.74
C LEU A 141 23.79 15.47 11.06
N LEU A 142 22.48 15.22 11.14
CA LEU A 142 21.47 16.25 11.41
C LEU A 142 21.28 16.55 12.90
N ASP A 143 21.46 15.54 13.75
CA ASP A 143 21.14 15.63 15.19
C ASP A 143 22.35 16.04 16.04
N GLU A 144 23.57 15.81 15.56
CA GLU A 144 24.79 16.12 16.31
C GLU A 144 25.08 17.62 16.33
N SER A 145 24.82 18.23 17.50
CA SER A 145 24.98 19.66 17.75
C SER A 145 26.38 20.24 17.47
N SER A 146 27.43 19.41 17.46
CA SER A 146 28.77 19.88 17.12
C SER A 146 28.96 20.19 15.63
N PHE A 147 28.11 19.64 14.76
CA PHE A 147 28.17 19.93 13.32
C PHE A 147 27.38 21.20 13.02
N SER A 148 28.06 22.17 12.41
CA SER A 148 27.46 23.46 12.03
C SER A 148 27.39 23.55 10.51
N PHE A 149 26.32 23.03 9.92
CA PHE A 149 26.04 23.19 8.50
C PHE A 149 25.35 24.52 8.21
N ASN A 150 25.63 25.09 7.05
CA ASN A 150 24.83 26.20 6.53
C ASN A 150 23.39 25.72 6.25
N GLN A 151 22.45 26.67 6.11
CA GLN A 151 21.03 26.35 6.01
C GLN A 151 20.69 25.53 4.76
N ASP A 152 21.33 25.83 3.62
CA ASP A 152 21.11 25.15 2.35
C ASP A 152 21.60 23.68 2.39
N LEU A 153 22.77 23.46 2.99
CA LEU A 153 23.39 22.16 3.19
C LEU A 153 22.58 21.31 4.18
N LYS A 154 22.18 21.88 5.31
CA LYS A 154 21.30 21.21 6.29
C LYS A 154 19.99 20.79 5.63
N THR A 155 19.36 21.68 4.86
CA THR A 155 18.10 21.38 4.16
C THR A 155 18.28 20.27 3.14
N SER A 156 19.40 20.28 2.39
CA SER A 156 19.73 19.22 1.43
C SER A 156 19.91 17.86 2.11
N LEU A 157 20.57 17.82 3.28
CA LEU A 157 20.70 16.61 4.10
C LEU A 157 19.35 16.11 4.62
N VAL A 158 18.46 17.00 5.07
CA VAL A 158 17.08 16.64 5.48
C VAL A 158 16.33 15.96 4.33
N TYR A 159 16.31 16.57 3.15
CA TYR A 159 15.63 15.98 1.99
C TYR A 159 16.32 14.69 1.50
N LYS A 160 17.65 14.59 1.62
CA LYS A 160 18.38 13.34 1.34
C LYS A 160 17.96 12.23 2.29
N ARG A 161 17.82 12.50 3.59
CA ARG A 161 17.33 11.54 4.59
C ARG A 161 15.91 11.07 4.27
N VAL A 162 15.00 12.02 3.97
CA VAL A 162 13.62 11.69 3.58
C VAL A 162 13.58 10.84 2.32
N LYS A 163 14.41 11.13 1.32
CA LYS A 163 14.53 10.30 0.11
C LYS A 163 14.96 8.87 0.45
N VAL A 164 15.99 8.71 1.26
CA VAL A 164 16.50 7.39 1.71
C VAL A 164 15.44 6.63 2.51
N GLN A 165 14.70 7.30 3.39
CA GLN A 165 13.58 6.72 4.13
C GLN A 165 12.45 6.22 3.21
N HIS A 166 12.14 6.94 2.12
CA HIS A 166 11.22 6.45 1.09
C HIS A 166 11.74 5.20 0.37
N GLU A 167 13.04 5.14 0.06
CA GLU A 167 13.66 3.95 -0.55
C GLU A 167 13.53 2.74 0.38
N LEU A 168 13.82 2.90 1.68
CA LEU A 168 13.66 1.85 2.69
C LEU A 168 12.21 1.35 2.80
N GLY A 169 11.22 2.27 2.78
CA GLY A 169 9.80 1.90 2.74
C GLY A 169 9.43 1.11 1.47
N GLY A 170 10.05 1.45 0.34
CA GLY A 170 9.92 0.72 -0.93
C GLY A 170 10.48 -0.70 -0.84
N ASP A 171 11.69 -0.86 -0.32
CA ASP A 171 12.34 -2.17 -0.15
C ASP A 171 11.50 -3.10 0.75
N TRP A 172 11.01 -2.57 1.89
CA TRP A 172 10.11 -3.33 2.76
C TRP A 172 8.77 -3.66 2.11
N THR A 173 8.23 -2.77 1.27
CA THR A 173 7.05 -3.11 0.47
C THR A 173 7.30 -4.35 -0.39
N GLY A 174 8.47 -4.44 -1.03
CA GLY A 174 8.89 -5.61 -1.79
C GLY A 174 8.91 -6.89 -0.94
N VAL A 175 9.48 -6.82 0.26
CA VAL A 175 9.52 -7.94 1.22
C VAL A 175 8.11 -8.35 1.65
N LEU A 176 7.25 -7.40 1.99
CA LEU A 176 5.86 -7.66 2.40
C LEU A 176 5.04 -8.27 1.27
N PHE A 177 5.21 -7.77 0.05
CA PHE A 177 4.52 -8.29 -1.13
C PHE A 177 5.00 -9.70 -1.47
N GLY A 178 6.30 -9.97 -1.36
CA GLY A 178 6.83 -11.32 -1.44
C GLY A 178 6.21 -12.25 -0.39
N THR A 179 6.10 -11.76 0.85
CA THR A 179 5.58 -12.53 1.99
C THR A 179 4.12 -12.91 1.82
N TYR A 180 3.22 -11.96 1.52
CA TYR A 180 1.80 -12.31 1.37
C TYR A 180 1.59 -13.23 0.16
N ASN A 181 2.36 -13.09 -0.93
CA ASN A 181 2.28 -13.99 -2.08
C ASN A 181 2.80 -15.40 -1.75
N ALA A 182 3.86 -15.52 -0.95
CA ALA A 182 4.33 -16.81 -0.46
C ALA A 182 3.27 -17.50 0.41
N ILE A 183 2.68 -16.77 1.36
CA ILE A 183 1.57 -17.28 2.19
C ILE A 183 0.37 -17.66 1.33
N ALA A 184 -0.01 -16.83 0.36
CA ALA A 184 -1.12 -17.09 -0.53
C ALA A 184 -0.90 -18.37 -1.36
N THR A 185 0.31 -18.57 -1.87
CA THR A 185 0.69 -19.78 -2.60
C THR A 185 0.52 -21.01 -1.72
N LEU A 186 1.07 -21.00 -0.50
CA LEU A 186 0.93 -22.10 0.45
C LEU A 186 -0.54 -22.36 0.80
N PHE A 187 -1.29 -21.29 1.08
CA PHE A 187 -2.70 -21.39 1.43
C PHE A 187 -3.57 -21.87 0.26
N ALA A 188 -3.24 -21.53 -0.99
CA ALA A 188 -3.97 -21.98 -2.18
C ALA A 188 -3.96 -23.51 -2.36
N PHE A 189 -2.90 -24.21 -1.93
CA PHE A 189 -2.90 -25.68 -1.89
C PHE A 189 -3.81 -26.23 -0.80
N LEU A 190 -3.92 -25.53 0.34
CA LEU A 190 -4.75 -25.94 1.47
C LEU A 190 -6.23 -25.59 1.29
N ILE A 191 -6.53 -24.54 0.52
CA ILE A 191 -7.86 -23.94 0.41
C ILE A 191 -8.90 -24.92 -0.11
N THR A 192 -8.51 -25.83 -1.03
CA THR A 192 -9.39 -26.86 -1.59
C THR A 192 -9.78 -27.90 -0.56
N PHE A 193 -8.83 -28.36 0.28
CA PHE A 193 -9.09 -29.30 1.36
C PHE A 193 -9.98 -28.70 2.46
N ILE A 194 -9.73 -27.43 2.82
CA ILE A 194 -10.55 -26.74 3.83
C ILE A 194 -11.96 -26.49 3.29
N ALA A 195 -12.09 -26.06 2.04
CA ALA A 195 -13.38 -25.85 1.38
C ALA A 195 -14.18 -27.15 1.29
N ALA A 196 -13.52 -28.29 1.02
CA ALA A 196 -14.16 -29.60 0.99
C ALA A 196 -14.69 -30.05 2.36
N ARG A 197 -14.02 -29.68 3.47
CA ARG A 197 -14.47 -30.02 4.83
C ARG A 197 -15.46 -29.02 5.43
N THR A 198 -15.56 -27.81 4.88
CA THR A 198 -16.39 -26.73 5.41
C THR A 198 -17.37 -26.22 4.36
N SER A 199 -17.08 -25.08 3.72
CA SER A 199 -17.74 -24.59 2.51
C SER A 199 -16.87 -23.52 1.84
N ARG A 200 -17.02 -23.33 0.52
CA ARG A 200 -16.32 -22.28 -0.22
C ARG A 200 -16.65 -20.89 0.34
N LYS A 201 -17.92 -20.66 0.69
CA LYS A 201 -18.38 -19.43 1.34
C LYS A 201 -17.70 -19.18 2.68
N PHE A 202 -17.61 -20.19 3.56
CA PHE A 202 -16.99 -20.04 4.87
C PHE A 202 -15.50 -19.70 4.74
N VAL A 203 -14.78 -20.43 3.89
CA VAL A 203 -13.37 -20.16 3.62
C VAL A 203 -13.17 -18.74 3.11
N HIS A 204 -14.03 -18.27 2.20
CA HIS A 204 -13.96 -16.90 1.68
C HIS A 204 -14.16 -15.84 2.77
N ILE A 205 -15.15 -16.01 3.64
CA ILE A 205 -15.42 -15.09 4.74
C ILE A 205 -14.24 -14.99 5.69
N ILE A 206 -13.72 -16.13 6.17
CA ILE A 206 -12.60 -16.15 7.12
C ILE A 206 -11.34 -15.54 6.49
N SER A 207 -11.10 -15.84 5.21
CA SER A 207 -9.95 -15.27 4.49
C SER A 207 -10.05 -13.75 4.36
N LEU A 208 -11.23 -13.23 3.98
CA LEU A 208 -11.46 -11.79 3.90
C LEU A 208 -11.38 -11.10 5.26
N LEU A 209 -11.90 -11.72 6.33
CA LEU A 209 -11.76 -11.18 7.69
C LEU A 209 -10.30 -11.16 8.13
N ALA A 210 -9.53 -12.22 7.86
CA ALA A 210 -8.10 -12.27 8.18
C ALA A 210 -7.33 -11.18 7.41
N GLY A 211 -7.61 -10.97 6.13
CA GLY A 211 -7.01 -9.88 5.35
C GLY A 211 -7.45 -8.50 5.82
N GLY A 212 -8.72 -8.34 6.19
CA GLY A 212 -9.25 -7.08 6.72
C GLY A 212 -8.60 -6.69 8.03
N LEU A 213 -8.51 -7.64 8.97
CA LEU A 213 -7.78 -7.44 10.24
C LEU A 213 -6.29 -7.23 10.01
N GLY A 214 -5.68 -7.92 9.04
CA GLY A 214 -4.30 -7.69 8.61
C GLY A 214 -4.08 -6.23 8.21
N LEU A 215 -4.86 -5.72 7.25
CA LEU A 215 -4.74 -4.32 6.82
C LEU A 215 -4.99 -3.31 7.94
N ILE A 216 -6.00 -3.53 8.79
CA ILE A 216 -6.28 -2.64 9.93
C ILE A 216 -5.13 -2.67 10.93
N SER A 217 -4.55 -3.84 11.19
CA SER A 217 -3.46 -3.98 12.16
C SER A 217 -2.18 -3.24 11.77
N MET A 218 -1.95 -2.99 10.47
CA MET A 218 -0.80 -2.20 10.00
C MET A 218 -0.79 -0.79 10.58
N LEU A 219 -1.95 -0.23 10.95
CA LEU A 219 -2.05 1.09 11.57
C LEU A 219 -1.27 1.21 12.88
N PHE A 220 -1.15 0.10 13.62
CA PHE A 220 -0.55 0.11 14.96
C PHE A 220 0.90 -0.36 14.96
N ILE A 221 1.43 -0.78 13.81
CA ILE A 221 2.76 -1.38 13.69
C ILE A 221 3.69 -0.38 13.01
N HIS A 222 4.69 0.07 13.75
CA HIS A 222 5.69 1.05 13.29
C HIS A 222 6.98 0.37 12.83
N ASP A 223 7.33 -0.79 13.39
CA ASP A 223 8.50 -1.55 12.96
C ASP A 223 8.14 -2.45 11.75
N PRO A 224 8.80 -2.26 10.58
CA PRO A 224 8.52 -2.99 9.36
C PRO A 224 8.64 -4.51 9.47
N THR A 225 9.48 -5.02 10.38
CA THR A 225 9.67 -6.46 10.59
C THR A 225 8.37 -7.12 11.07
N TYR A 226 7.64 -6.45 11.96
CA TYR A 226 6.38 -6.97 12.47
C TYR A 226 5.23 -6.85 11.46
N LEU A 227 5.37 -6.06 10.40
CA LEU A 227 4.38 -6.00 9.30
C LEU A 227 4.27 -7.32 8.52
N LEU A 228 5.25 -8.23 8.67
CA LEU A 228 5.17 -9.60 8.13
C LEU A 228 3.98 -10.39 8.69
N ILE A 229 3.54 -10.09 9.92
CA ILE A 229 2.42 -10.78 10.57
C ILE A 229 1.08 -10.44 9.86
N PRO A 230 0.71 -9.17 9.66
CA PRO A 230 -0.43 -8.78 8.81
C PRO A 230 -0.47 -9.45 7.44
N MET A 231 0.70 -9.66 6.81
CA MET A 231 0.80 -10.28 5.48
C MET A 231 0.28 -11.72 5.44
N ILE A 232 0.23 -12.41 6.57
CA ILE A 232 -0.36 -13.75 6.66
C ILE A 232 -1.86 -13.68 6.34
N GLY A 233 -2.58 -12.77 7.00
CA GLY A 233 -4.02 -12.58 6.78
C GLY A 233 -4.33 -12.07 5.36
N ILE A 234 -3.51 -11.13 4.86
CA ILE A 234 -3.63 -10.61 3.50
C ILE A 234 -3.38 -11.72 2.47
N GLY A 235 -2.41 -12.61 2.71
CA GLY A 235 -2.14 -13.77 1.86
C GLY A 235 -3.35 -14.71 1.77
N PHE A 236 -4.04 -14.96 2.89
CA PHE A 236 -5.28 -15.74 2.88
C PHE A 236 -6.37 -15.06 2.05
N ALA A 237 -6.57 -13.76 2.25
CA ALA A 237 -7.54 -12.98 1.46
C ALA A 237 -7.22 -13.05 -0.04
N TRP A 238 -5.96 -12.85 -0.43
CA TRP A 238 -5.52 -12.88 -1.82
C TRP A 238 -5.81 -14.22 -2.50
N ALA A 239 -5.35 -15.33 -1.90
CA ALA A 239 -5.62 -16.67 -2.41
C ALA A 239 -7.11 -16.95 -2.54
N SER A 240 -7.91 -16.49 -1.59
CA SER A 240 -9.35 -16.67 -1.60
C SER A 240 -10.06 -15.86 -2.67
N ILE A 241 -9.70 -14.57 -2.85
CA ILE A 241 -10.29 -13.66 -3.84
C ILE A 241 -10.09 -14.20 -5.25
N LEU A 242 -8.94 -14.83 -5.53
CA LEU A 242 -8.65 -15.42 -6.84
C LEU A 242 -9.40 -16.72 -7.12
N THR A 243 -9.88 -17.44 -6.10
CA THR A 243 -10.35 -18.83 -6.26
C THR A 243 -11.81 -19.03 -5.89
N MET A 244 -12.24 -18.57 -4.71
CA MET A 244 -13.55 -18.87 -4.14
C MET A 244 -14.72 -18.18 -4.89
N PRO A 245 -14.65 -16.89 -5.28
CA PRO A 245 -15.74 -16.21 -5.98
C PRO A 245 -16.11 -16.89 -7.30
N TYR A 246 -15.11 -17.32 -8.06
CA TYR A 246 -15.32 -18.07 -9.31
C TYR A 246 -15.91 -19.45 -9.06
N ALA A 247 -15.42 -20.16 -8.04
CA ALA A 247 -15.97 -21.45 -7.64
C ALA A 247 -17.44 -21.32 -7.16
N LEU A 248 -17.80 -20.25 -6.47
CA LEU A 248 -19.17 -19.96 -6.03
C LEU A 248 -20.10 -19.55 -7.19
N LEU A 249 -19.52 -19.06 -8.29
CA LEU A 249 -20.29 -18.58 -9.43
C LEU A 249 -20.61 -19.70 -10.42
N ILE A 250 -19.67 -20.60 -10.69
CA ILE A 250 -19.73 -21.58 -11.79
C ILE A 250 -20.99 -22.46 -11.75
N ASP A 251 -21.40 -22.89 -10.55
CA ASP A 251 -22.59 -23.73 -10.32
C ASP A 251 -23.92 -23.03 -10.65
N SER A 252 -23.90 -21.72 -10.89
CA SER A 252 -25.09 -20.90 -11.15
C SER A 252 -25.21 -20.40 -12.58
N LEU A 253 -24.27 -20.79 -13.46
CA LEU A 253 -24.19 -20.31 -14.83
C LEU A 253 -24.59 -21.39 -15.84
N PRO A 254 -25.35 -21.04 -16.89
CA PRO A 254 -25.62 -21.96 -18.00
C PRO A 254 -24.31 -22.35 -18.70
N PRO A 255 -24.00 -23.64 -18.92
CA PRO A 255 -22.73 -24.07 -19.52
C PRO A 255 -22.45 -23.41 -20.88
N ALA A 256 -23.47 -23.29 -21.72
CA ALA A 256 -23.37 -22.69 -23.06
C ALA A 256 -22.99 -21.20 -23.06
N LYS A 257 -23.13 -20.50 -21.93
CA LYS A 257 -22.85 -19.06 -21.81
C LYS A 257 -21.81 -18.76 -20.73
N MET A 258 -21.10 -19.77 -20.24
CA MET A 258 -20.17 -19.62 -19.13
C MET A 258 -19.11 -18.54 -19.42
N GLY A 259 -18.49 -18.56 -20.61
CA GLY A 259 -17.50 -17.55 -20.99
C GLY A 259 -18.02 -16.11 -20.96
N VAL A 260 -19.25 -15.87 -21.45
CA VAL A 260 -19.86 -14.52 -21.46
C VAL A 260 -20.09 -14.03 -20.03
N TYR A 261 -20.65 -14.87 -19.15
CA TYR A 261 -20.90 -14.49 -17.77
C TYR A 261 -19.60 -14.32 -16.97
N MET A 262 -18.59 -15.15 -17.22
CA MET A 262 -17.26 -15.00 -16.59
C MET A 262 -16.58 -13.71 -17.04
N GLY A 263 -16.68 -13.33 -18.32
CA GLY A 263 -16.20 -12.05 -18.83
C GLY A 263 -16.91 -10.87 -18.16
N ILE A 264 -18.24 -10.92 -18.02
CA ILE A 264 -19.01 -9.89 -17.32
C ILE A 264 -18.60 -9.82 -15.83
N PHE A 265 -18.26 -10.94 -15.21
CA PHE A 265 -17.83 -10.99 -13.82
C PHE A 265 -16.53 -10.21 -13.58
N ASN A 266 -15.60 -10.26 -14.54
CA ASN A 266 -14.33 -9.52 -14.44
C ASN A 266 -14.50 -7.99 -14.44
N PHE A 267 -15.63 -7.44 -14.91
CA PHE A 267 -15.89 -6.00 -14.73
C PHE A 267 -15.98 -5.61 -13.26
N PHE A 268 -16.45 -6.50 -12.37
CA PHE A 268 -16.46 -6.24 -10.93
C PHE A 268 -15.07 -6.26 -10.30
N ILE A 269 -14.06 -6.69 -11.05
CA ILE A 269 -12.66 -6.63 -10.66
C ILE A 269 -12.06 -5.33 -11.15
N VAL A 270 -12.23 -4.99 -12.42
CA VAL A 270 -11.61 -3.84 -13.10
C VAL A 270 -12.23 -2.50 -12.69
N ILE A 271 -13.55 -2.41 -12.56
CA ILE A 271 -14.24 -1.16 -12.19
C ILE A 271 -13.72 -0.60 -10.86
N PRO A 272 -13.62 -1.38 -9.76
CA PRO A 272 -13.00 -0.91 -8.51
C PRO A 272 -11.59 -0.36 -8.69
N GLN A 273 -10.78 -0.95 -9.56
CA GLN A 273 -9.38 -0.53 -9.78
C GLN A 273 -9.37 0.85 -10.42
N ILE A 274 -10.19 1.06 -11.46
CA ILE A 274 -10.32 2.35 -12.14
C ILE A 274 -10.82 3.39 -11.14
N VAL A 275 -11.86 3.06 -10.36
CA VAL A 275 -12.39 3.98 -9.36
C VAL A 275 -11.31 4.33 -8.34
N ASN A 276 -10.66 3.35 -7.71
CA ASN A 276 -9.62 3.60 -6.72
C ASN A 276 -8.40 4.35 -7.30
N ALA A 277 -8.03 4.10 -8.55
CA ALA A 277 -6.95 4.83 -9.23
C ALA A 277 -7.29 6.31 -9.44
N LEU A 278 -8.57 6.63 -9.72
CA LEU A 278 -9.02 8.00 -9.93
C LEU A 278 -9.29 8.76 -8.62
N VAL A 279 -9.89 8.08 -7.62
CA VAL A 279 -10.33 8.75 -6.38
C VAL A 279 -9.42 8.52 -5.19
N GLY A 280 -8.52 7.53 -5.23
CA GLY A 280 -7.70 7.15 -4.08
C GLY A 280 -6.82 8.29 -3.58
N GLY A 281 -6.09 8.95 -4.49
CA GLY A 281 -5.25 10.11 -4.15
C GLY A 281 -6.06 11.27 -3.56
N PRO A 282 -7.12 11.76 -4.25
CA PRO A 282 -8.01 12.78 -3.71
C PRO A 282 -8.64 12.42 -2.35
N ILE A 283 -8.99 11.16 -2.12
CA ILE A 283 -9.53 10.71 -0.83
C ILE A 283 -8.46 10.78 0.27
N VAL A 284 -7.25 10.30 -0.01
CA VAL A 284 -6.11 10.36 0.92
C VAL A 284 -5.80 11.80 1.30
N HIS A 285 -5.80 12.70 0.32
CA HIS A 285 -5.58 14.11 0.55
C HIS A 285 -6.70 14.75 1.39
N ALA A 286 -7.97 14.58 1.00
CA ALA A 286 -9.10 15.29 1.58
C ALA A 286 -9.61 14.72 2.92
N PHE A 287 -9.56 13.40 3.12
CA PHE A 287 -10.13 12.73 4.30
C PHE A 287 -9.10 12.21 5.27
N PHE A 288 -7.84 12.05 4.83
CA PHE A 288 -6.78 11.43 5.63
C PHE A 288 -5.53 12.31 5.75
N ASN A 289 -5.60 13.60 5.41
CA ASN A 289 -4.50 14.57 5.54
C ASN A 289 -3.17 14.08 4.92
N ASN A 290 -3.25 13.37 3.78
CA ASN A 290 -2.12 12.73 3.09
C ASN A 290 -1.51 11.49 3.77
N TYR A 291 -2.05 11.03 4.90
CA TYR A 291 -1.58 9.81 5.57
C TYR A 291 -2.20 8.56 4.93
N ALA A 292 -1.39 7.87 4.14
CA ALA A 292 -1.79 6.70 3.38
C ALA A 292 -2.17 5.50 4.28
N ILE A 293 -1.63 5.43 5.50
CA ILE A 293 -1.88 4.32 6.44
C ILE A 293 -3.36 4.22 6.85
N TYR A 294 -4.05 5.35 7.04
CA TYR A 294 -5.48 5.35 7.36
C TYR A 294 -6.33 4.86 6.18
N TYR A 295 -5.89 5.16 4.95
CA TYR A 295 -6.55 4.68 3.75
C TYR A 295 -6.36 3.16 3.56
N LEU A 296 -5.21 2.60 3.95
CA LEU A 296 -5.02 1.15 4.04
C LEU A 296 -5.97 0.51 5.06
N ALA A 297 -6.10 1.09 6.25
CA ALA A 297 -7.04 0.62 7.26
C ALA A 297 -8.49 0.67 6.76
N PHE A 298 -8.86 1.72 6.02
CA PHE A 298 -10.14 1.80 5.31
C PHE A 298 -10.33 0.64 4.32
N GLY A 299 -9.31 0.29 3.53
CA GLY A 299 -9.30 -0.92 2.72
C GLY A 299 -9.57 -2.20 3.54
N GLY A 300 -8.99 -2.30 4.72
CA GLY A 300 -9.27 -3.39 5.67
C GLY A 300 -10.73 -3.45 6.11
N VAL A 301 -11.36 -2.30 6.39
CA VAL A 301 -12.80 -2.22 6.67
C VAL A 301 -13.63 -2.69 5.47
N LEU A 302 -13.24 -2.34 4.24
CA LEU A 302 -13.92 -2.81 3.03
C LEU A 302 -13.82 -4.33 2.85
N PHE A 303 -12.72 -4.96 3.24
CA PHE A 303 -12.63 -6.42 3.31
C PHE A 303 -13.60 -7.04 4.29
N VAL A 304 -13.75 -6.44 5.49
CA VAL A 304 -14.74 -6.89 6.47
C VAL A 304 -16.15 -6.75 5.90
N ILE A 305 -16.45 -5.64 5.21
CA ILE A 305 -17.74 -5.45 4.52
C ILE A 305 -17.93 -6.52 3.43
N ALA A 306 -16.92 -6.82 2.63
CA ALA A 306 -16.98 -7.88 1.62
C ALA A 306 -17.26 -9.26 2.25
N ALA A 307 -16.66 -9.56 3.40
CA ALA A 307 -16.92 -10.77 4.17
C ALA A 307 -18.37 -10.83 4.64
N LEU A 308 -18.91 -9.73 5.19
CA LEU A 308 -20.31 -9.65 5.61
C LEU A 308 -21.28 -9.76 4.43
N LEU A 309 -20.96 -9.17 3.28
CA LEU A 309 -21.77 -9.29 2.06
C LEU A 309 -21.79 -10.73 1.52
N THR A 310 -20.70 -11.48 1.71
CA THR A 310 -20.59 -12.89 1.34
C THR A 310 -21.61 -13.77 2.07
N LEU A 311 -22.03 -13.40 3.29
CA LEU A 311 -23.12 -14.09 4.02
C LEU A 311 -24.44 -14.11 3.26
N ARG A 312 -24.68 -13.15 2.36
CA ARG A 312 -25.90 -13.07 1.54
C ARG A 312 -25.91 -14.08 0.38
N ILE A 313 -24.82 -14.81 0.17
CA ILE A 313 -24.69 -15.82 -0.89
C ILE A 313 -25.22 -17.15 -0.34
N LYS A 314 -26.24 -17.69 -1.03
CA LYS A 314 -26.83 -18.97 -0.70
C LYS A 314 -25.99 -20.09 -1.31
N GLU A 315 -25.26 -20.80 -0.45
CA GLU A 315 -24.54 -22.05 -0.74
C GLU A 315 -25.03 -23.11 0.27
N PRO A 316 -25.42 -24.32 -0.18
CA PRO A 316 -25.69 -25.44 0.72
C PRO A 316 -24.38 -25.86 1.42
N LEU A 317 -24.43 -26.09 2.73
CA LEU A 317 -23.27 -26.61 3.47
C LEU A 317 -22.92 -28.03 2.97
N PHE A 318 -21.66 -28.45 3.11
CA PHE A 318 -21.26 -29.81 2.74
C PHE A 318 -22.13 -30.83 3.50
N GLY A 319 -22.76 -31.77 2.78
CA GLY A 319 -23.79 -32.68 3.30
C GLY A 319 -25.24 -32.21 3.10
N GLU A 320 -25.55 -30.91 3.17
CA GLU A 320 -26.90 -30.41 2.82
C GLU A 320 -27.18 -30.56 1.33
N ALA A 321 -26.19 -30.37 0.45
CA ALA A 321 -26.37 -30.55 -0.99
C ALA A 321 -26.74 -32.01 -1.34
N GLU A 322 -26.16 -32.97 -0.61
CA GLU A 322 -26.44 -34.40 -0.78
C GLU A 322 -27.81 -34.77 -0.20
N ILE A 323 -28.16 -34.23 0.96
CA ILE A 323 -29.50 -34.37 1.57
C ILE A 323 -30.58 -33.71 0.70
N ILE A 324 -30.31 -32.55 0.10
CA ILE A 324 -31.24 -31.86 -0.81
C ILE A 324 -31.43 -32.69 -2.08
N LYS A 325 -30.35 -33.20 -2.68
CA LYS A 325 -30.45 -34.13 -3.83
C LYS A 325 -31.28 -35.36 -3.48
N LEU A 326 -31.00 -36.01 -2.35
CA LEU A 326 -31.76 -37.17 -1.89
C LEU A 326 -33.25 -36.84 -1.68
N ARG A 327 -33.57 -35.68 -1.10
CA ARG A 327 -34.94 -35.21 -0.93
C ARG A 327 -35.64 -34.89 -2.25
N GLU A 328 -34.93 -34.31 -3.21
CA GLU A 328 -35.46 -34.02 -4.55
C GLU A 328 -35.72 -35.31 -5.33
N GLU A 329 -34.81 -36.28 -5.27
CA GLU A 329 -34.99 -37.61 -5.87
C GLU A 329 -36.17 -38.36 -5.23
N ASP A 330 -36.31 -38.32 -3.91
CA ASP A 330 -37.44 -38.92 -3.19
C ASP A 330 -38.77 -38.23 -3.52
N ALA A 331 -38.78 -36.91 -3.68
CA ALA A 331 -39.98 -36.16 -4.09
C ALA A 331 -40.39 -36.51 -5.52
N LEU A 332 -39.43 -36.66 -6.45
CA LEU A 332 -39.68 -37.04 -7.83
C LEU A 332 -40.23 -38.47 -7.96
N LYS A 333 -39.68 -39.40 -7.17
CA LYS A 333 -40.21 -40.78 -7.07
C LYS A 333 -41.62 -40.81 -6.51
N LYS A 334 -41.95 -39.93 -5.55
CA LYS A 334 -43.32 -39.83 -4.99
C LYS A 334 -44.32 -39.17 -5.95
N SER A 335 -43.88 -38.34 -6.89
CA SER A 335 -44.77 -37.73 -7.88
C SER A 335 -44.98 -38.58 -9.15
N THR A 336 -44.22 -39.67 -9.30
CA THR A 336 -44.29 -40.57 -10.46
C THR A 336 -44.98 -41.92 -10.18
N ASN A 337 -45.37 -42.17 -8.93
CA ASN A 337 -46.23 -43.28 -8.49
C ASN A 337 -47.62 -42.78 -8.09
#